data_AF-A0A165BW74-F1
#
_entry.id   AF-A0A165BW74-F1
#
_cell.length_a   1.000
_cell.length_b   1.000
_cell.length_c   1.000
_cell.angle_alpha   90.00
_cell.angle_beta   90.00
_cell.angle_gamma   90.00
#
_symmetry.space_group_name_H-M   'P 1'
#
loop_
_entity.id
_entity.type
_entity.pdbx_description
1 polymer ?
#
loop_
_entity_poly.entity_id
_entity_poly.type
_entity_poly.pdbx_seq_one_letter_code
_entity_poly.pdbx_strand_id
1 'polypeptide(L)' 'MLYIFSSPPFYTKYVKLPSEHDPTPSEIHNNPRFWSFFKDELGAIDGTHINCSPFAEERANSQN' A
#
# COMPACT_ATOMS: atom_id res chain seq x y z
N MET A 1 10.94 -11.85 7.90
CA MET A 1 10.55 -12.00 6.47
C MET A 1 10.22 -10.66 5.82
N LEU A 2 9.36 -9.84 6.43
CA LEU A 2 8.89 -8.57 5.87
C LEU A 2 10.01 -7.57 5.53
N TYR A 3 11.05 -7.54 6.38
CA TYR A 3 12.24 -6.69 6.18
C TYR A 3 12.93 -6.88 4.84
N ILE A 4 12.98 -8.11 4.29
CA ILE A 4 13.66 -8.37 3.02
C ILE A 4 12.95 -7.63 1.89
N PHE A 5 11.62 -7.68 1.87
CA PHE A 5 10.79 -7.06 0.82
C PHE A 5 10.63 -5.55 0.98
N SER A 6 10.74 -5.03 2.21
CA SER A 6 10.69 -3.59 2.49
C SER A 6 12.07 -2.92 2.55
N SER A 7 13.16 -3.68 2.40
CA SER A 7 14.51 -3.12 2.41
C SER A 7 14.83 -2.40 1.10
N PRO A 8 15.66 -1.33 1.14
CA PRO A 8 16.07 -0.59 -0.05
C PRO A 8 16.57 -1.45 -1.23
N PRO A 9 17.45 -2.47 -1.06
CA PRO A 9 17.98 -3.24 -2.19
C PRO A 9 16.91 -4.06 -2.93
N PHE A 10 15.82 -4.44 -2.27
CA PHE A 10 14.70 -5.14 -2.90
C PHE A 10 13.65 -4.15 -3.40
N TYR A 11 13.16 -3.29 -2.51
CA TYR A 11 12.02 -2.42 -2.78
C TYR A 11 12.31 -1.49 -3.96
N THR A 12 13.45 -0.80 -3.96
CA THR A 12 13.79 0.16 -5.02
C THR A 12 14.06 -0.51 -6.37
N LYS A 13 14.44 -1.79 -6.37
CA LYS A 13 14.76 -2.53 -7.59
C LYS A 13 13.53 -3.15 -8.25
N TYR A 14 12.57 -3.61 -7.45
CA TYR A 14 11.46 -4.43 -7.94
C TYR A 14 10.09 -3.79 -7.81
N VAL A 15 9.90 -2.84 -6.89
CA VAL A 15 8.63 -2.13 -6.72
C VAL A 15 8.65 -0.87 -7.58
N LYS A 16 7.63 -0.73 -8.43
CA LYS A 16 7.38 0.48 -9.21
C LYS A 16 6.01 1.01 -8.82
N LEU A 17 5.99 2.21 -8.27
CA LEU A 17 4.74 2.89 -7.94
C LEU A 17 4.13 3.47 -9.24
N PRO A 18 2.81 3.45 -9.38
CA PRO A 18 2.13 4.16 -10.44
C PRO A 18 2.29 5.67 -10.27
N SER A 19 2.18 6.40 -11.37
CA SER A 19 2.10 7.85 -11.41
C SER A 19 0.73 8.32 -10.90
N GLU A 20 0.65 9.57 -10.44
CA GLU A 20 -0.61 10.21 -10.01
C GLU A 20 -1.71 10.19 -11.09
N HIS A 21 -1.30 10.10 -12.36
CA HIS A 21 -2.22 10.10 -13.50
C HIS A 21 -2.51 8.69 -14.05
N ASP A 22 -1.90 7.65 -13.48
CA ASP A 22 -2.16 6.29 -13.92
C ASP A 22 -3.55 5.85 -13.41
N PRO A 23 -4.40 5.25 -14.26
CA PRO A 23 -5.70 4.79 -13.83
C PRO A 23 -5.57 3.60 -12.86
N THR A 24 -6.52 3.49 -11.92
CA THR A 24 -6.63 2.31 -11.05
C THR A 24 -6.78 1.04 -11.91
N PRO A 25 -6.01 -0.04 -11.61
CA PRO A 25 -6.17 -1.31 -12.29
C PRO A 25 -7.61 -1.83 -12.27
N SER A 26 -8.04 -2.39 -13.39
CA SER A 26 -9.42 -2.83 -13.60
C SER A 26 -9.88 -3.89 -12.58
N GLU A 27 -8.96 -4.70 -12.10
CA GLU A 27 -9.15 -5.77 -11.12
C GLU A 27 -9.52 -5.22 -9.74
N ILE A 28 -9.06 -4.02 -9.40
CA ILE A 28 -9.39 -3.31 -8.17
C ILE A 28 -10.68 -2.53 -8.38
N HIS A 29 -10.75 -1.74 -9.46
CA HIS A 29 -11.89 -0.86 -9.74
C HIS A 29 -13.20 -1.63 -9.97
N ASN A 30 -13.15 -2.74 -10.69
CA ASN A 30 -14.35 -3.51 -11.05
C ASN A 30 -14.78 -4.49 -9.96
N ASN A 31 -13.94 -4.71 -8.94
CA ASN A 31 -14.28 -5.59 -7.84
C ASN A 31 -14.93 -4.75 -6.72
N PRO A 32 -16.25 -4.87 -6.47
CA PRO A 32 -16.92 -4.05 -5.46
C PRO A 32 -16.41 -4.32 -4.04
N ARG A 33 -15.83 -5.49 -3.77
CA ARG A 33 -15.17 -5.79 -2.49
C ARG A 33 -13.89 -4.99 -2.30
N PHE A 34 -13.19 -4.61 -3.37
CA PHE A 34 -11.98 -3.79 -3.27
C PHE A 34 -12.31 -2.31 -3.43
N TRP A 35 -13.05 -1.96 -4.48
CA TRP A 35 -13.38 -0.57 -4.77
C TRP A 35 -14.15 0.14 -3.65
N SER A 36 -15.02 -0.56 -2.92
CA SER A 36 -15.77 0.06 -1.80
C SER A 36 -14.86 0.60 -0.68
N PHE A 37 -13.69 -0.01 -0.47
CA PHE A 37 -12.72 0.46 0.53
C PHE A 37 -11.70 1.42 -0.08
N PHE A 38 -11.22 1.15 -1.29
CA PHE A 38 -10.08 1.86 -1.85
C PHE A 38 -10.42 3.10 -2.66
N LYS A 39 -11.68 3.31 -3.08
CA LYS A 39 -12.08 4.43 -3.95
C LYS A 39 -11.62 5.81 -3.47
N ASP A 40 -11.45 5.99 -2.16
CA ASP A 40 -11.05 7.25 -1.53
C ASP A 40 -9.61 7.19 -0.95
N GLU A 41 -8.91 6.07 -1.08
CA GLU A 41 -7.57 5.84 -0.52
C GLU A 41 -6.49 5.82 -1.61
N LEU A 42 -6.03 7.00 -2.01
CA LEU A 42 -4.94 7.16 -2.99
C LEU A 42 -3.70 6.33 -2.61
N GLY A 43 -3.29 6.40 -1.34
CA GLY A 43 -2.10 5.71 -0.82
C GLY A 43 -2.18 4.18 -0.81
N ALA A 44 -3.39 3.62 -0.79
CA ALA A 44 -3.62 2.18 -0.85
C ALA A 44 -3.68 1.68 -2.29
N ILE A 45 -4.21 2.51 -3.20
CA ILE A 45 -4.26 2.21 -4.64
C ILE A 45 -2.89 2.31 -5.29
N ASP A 46 -2.13 3.36 -4.96
CA ASP A 46 -0.81 3.61 -5.55
C ASP A 46 0.31 2.79 -4.88
N GLY A 47 0.02 2.09 -3.78
CA GLY A 47 1.00 1.28 -3.05
C GLY A 47 2.11 2.10 -2.38
N THR A 48 1.92 3.42 -2.20
CA THR A 48 2.84 4.27 -1.43
C THR A 48 2.82 3.94 0.06
N HIS A 49 1.77 3.28 0.55
CA HIS A 49 1.75 2.68 1.88
C HIS A 49 2.61 1.40 1.92
N ILE A 50 3.89 1.54 2.22
CA ILE A 50 4.62 0.44 2.85
C ILE A 50 3.95 0.24 4.21
N ASN A 51 3.34 -0.93 4.40
CA ASN A 51 2.64 -1.26 5.63
C ASN A 51 3.61 -1.14 6.82
N CYS A 52 3.53 -0.03 7.54
CA CYS A 52 4.24 0.15 8.79
C CYS A 52 3.56 -0.82 9.77
N SER A 53 4.23 -1.91 10.11
CA SER A 53 3.89 -2.67 11.32
C SER A 53 4.66 -2.00 12.46
N PRO A 54 4.05 -1.02 13.17
CA PRO A 54 4.69 -0.43 14.34
C PRO A 54 5.10 -1.53 15.31
N PHE A 55 6.15 -1.27 16.08
CA PHE A 55 6.56 -2.19 17.14
C PHE A 55 5.41 -2.35 18.14
N ALA A 56 5.41 -3.45 18.90
CA ALA A 56 4.28 -3.80 19.77
C ALA A 56 3.88 -2.65 20.72
N GLU A 57 4.85 -1.84 21.13
CA GLU A 57 4.68 -0.68 22.02
C GLU A 57 3.97 0.51 21.35
N GLU A 58 4.06 0.63 20.02
CA GLU A 58 3.51 1.75 19.25
C GLU A 58 2.12 1.44 18.64
N ARG A 59 1.69 0.17 18.67
CA ARG A 59 0.40 -0.28 18.10
C ARG A 59 -0.81 0.45 18.70
N ALA A 60 -0.76 0.76 20.00
CA ALA A 60 -1.86 1.45 20.68
C ALA A 60 -2.05 2.89 20.17
N ASN A 61 -1.00 3.51 19.62
CA ASN A 61 -1.03 4.88 19.11
C ASN A 61 -1.38 4.96 17.61
N SER A 62 -1.44 3.82 16.91
CA SER A 62 -1.74 3.74 15.48
C SER A 62 -3.14 3.22 15.17
N GLN A 63 -3.95 2.92 16.19
CA GLN A 63 -5.35 2.57 16.04
C GLN A 63 -6.20 3.84 16.20
N ASN A 64 -6.77 4.31 15.09
CA ASN A 64 -7.80 5.36 15.09
C ASN A 64 -9.16 4.75 15.45
#